data_AF-A0A7W7T2W7-F1
#
_entry.id   AF-A0A7W7T2W7-F1
#
_cell.length_a   1.000
_cell.length_b   1.000
_cell.length_c   1.000
_cell.angle_alpha   90.00
_cell.angle_beta   90.00
_cell.angle_gamma   90.00
#
_symmetry.space_group_name_H-M   'P 1'
#
loop_
_entity.id
_entity.type
_entity.pdbx_description
1 polymer ?
#
loop_
_entity_poly.entity_id
_entity_poly.type
_entity_poly.pdbx_seq_one_letter_code
_entity_poly.pdbx_strand_id
1 'polypeptide(L)'
;MVALPGPGSATWENLGLWRQLLVTHRTLVLQAAHPAVGAAVSRFSVYNARPWRRLFRTLESLQTYVYGSASEQRRELARLERLHRRMRGTDEHGRAFDAADLAARAWVHLTMFEAVLTMRRLGGDPLPADETERFYAEWRRLGQVFGLTEADVPATAAEFAAHFTRTVAEVLEDNATVRDLLSGSIHRVPPPPGLPIPAPLWSPLRHVVVTAVVQATAATLPEAYRERLRLTVLPGADLLVAGLHQAARLASALLPEPWRYLPRASTSIRAAATPRRPDRTPSPESFFTTVLDQTGDGVLRWSDLLALARELSTHLDLDGDDEDAVHTAFESWWDQLRTATGTARDGAVTLDAYLTALADDRYPGPPDPRTGYGAVAGAIRRLIDRDGDGEVRLDEYAKLLDDSPRRHELVAALRDLDRDGDGTVHVDEFEVALQDFLAGRRDLDAARALFGRR
;
A
#
# COMPACT_ATOMS: atom_id res chain seq x y z
N MET A 1 -13.77 -15.43 2.41
CA MET A 1 -12.71 -14.46 2.09
C MET A 1 -11.41 -15.00 2.66
N VAL A 2 -10.36 -15.13 1.86
CA VAL A 2 -9.08 -15.70 2.33
C VAL A 2 -8.37 -14.66 3.18
N ALA A 3 -8.05 -14.98 4.44
CA ALA A 3 -7.30 -14.06 5.30
C ALA A 3 -5.91 -13.82 4.73
N LEU A 4 -5.62 -12.58 4.35
CA LEU A 4 -4.35 -12.17 3.80
C LEU A 4 -3.27 -12.07 4.88
N PRO A 5 -1.99 -12.30 4.53
CA PRO A 5 -0.89 -12.10 5.46
C PRO A 5 -0.84 -10.65 5.94
N GLY A 6 -0.80 -10.45 7.26
CA GLY A 6 -0.78 -9.13 7.90
C GLY A 6 0.46 -8.94 8.80
N PRO A 7 0.44 -7.93 9.69
CA PRO A 7 1.52 -7.70 10.66
C PRO A 7 1.85 -8.98 11.47
N GLY A 8 3.15 -9.25 11.64
CA GLY A 8 3.65 -10.46 12.33
C GLY A 8 3.61 -11.75 11.50
N SER A 9 3.18 -11.69 10.24
CA SER A 9 3.28 -12.82 9.30
C SER A 9 4.70 -12.96 8.74
N ALA A 10 5.10 -14.19 8.40
CA ALA A 10 6.41 -14.46 7.80
C ALA A 10 6.58 -13.72 6.47
N THR A 11 5.48 -13.54 5.73
CA THR A 11 5.44 -12.75 4.50
C THR A 11 5.84 -11.29 4.75
N TRP A 12 5.26 -10.64 5.77
CA TRP A 12 5.57 -9.24 6.10
C TRP A 12 7.01 -9.06 6.60
N GLU A 13 7.53 -10.02 7.36
CA GLU A 13 8.89 -9.95 7.90
C GLU A 13 9.97 -10.08 6.81
N ASN A 14 9.71 -10.85 5.75
CA ASN A 14 10.75 -11.20 4.79
C ASN A 14 10.72 -10.40 3.49
N LEU A 15 9.55 -10.06 2.94
CA LEU A 15 9.46 -9.48 1.58
C LEU A 15 9.84 -8.00 1.50
N GLY A 16 9.70 -7.28 2.61
CA GLY A 16 9.89 -5.83 2.63
C GLY A 16 11.34 -5.43 2.87
N LEU A 17 12.23 -6.36 3.19
CA LEU A 17 13.61 -6.06 3.56
C LEU A 17 14.39 -5.45 2.40
N TRP A 18 15.24 -4.45 2.66
CA TRP A 18 16.16 -3.91 1.66
C TRP A 18 17.10 -4.98 1.07
N ARG A 19 17.40 -6.02 1.85
CA ARG A 19 18.21 -7.18 1.43
C ARG A 19 17.62 -7.91 0.22
N GLN A 20 16.31 -7.78 -0.04
CA GLN A 20 15.67 -8.35 -1.23
C GLN A 20 16.26 -7.80 -2.53
N LEU A 21 16.76 -6.56 -2.53
CA LEU A 21 17.38 -5.96 -3.71
C LEU A 21 18.62 -6.73 -4.19
N LEU A 22 19.28 -7.47 -3.31
CA LEU A 22 20.44 -8.30 -3.66
C LEU A 22 20.06 -9.52 -4.51
N VAL A 23 18.82 -10.03 -4.39
CA VAL A 23 18.31 -11.16 -5.19
C VAL A 23 17.41 -10.73 -6.34
N THR A 24 16.98 -9.46 -6.39
CA THR A 24 16.02 -8.96 -7.38
C THR A 24 16.46 -9.22 -8.82
N HIS A 25 17.73 -8.96 -9.17
CA HIS A 25 18.18 -9.14 -10.56
C HIS A 25 18.10 -10.61 -10.98
N ARG A 26 18.53 -11.55 -10.12
CA ARG A 26 18.41 -12.99 -10.42
C ARG A 26 16.95 -13.42 -10.57
N THR A 27 16.05 -12.87 -9.74
CA THR A 27 14.61 -13.17 -9.83
C THR A 27 14.05 -12.70 -11.17
N LEU A 28 14.44 -11.51 -11.63
CA LEU A 28 14.03 -11.00 -12.95
C LEU A 28 14.56 -11.87 -14.09
N VAL A 29 15.80 -12.37 -13.98
CA VAL A 29 16.36 -13.32 -14.96
C VAL A 29 15.58 -14.64 -14.98
N LEU A 30 15.31 -15.25 -13.82
CA LEU A 30 14.52 -16.48 -13.73
C LEU A 30 13.08 -16.30 -14.26
N GLN A 31 12.47 -15.15 -14.00
CA GLN A 31 11.14 -14.83 -14.53
C GLN A 31 11.17 -14.67 -16.05
N ALA A 32 12.10 -13.88 -16.58
CA ALA A 32 12.23 -13.64 -18.02
C ALA A 32 12.65 -14.89 -18.81
N ALA A 33 13.27 -15.86 -18.13
CA ALA A 33 13.64 -17.14 -18.72
C ALA A 33 12.45 -18.03 -19.10
N HIS A 34 11.28 -17.81 -18.48
CA HIS A 34 10.06 -18.50 -18.87
C HIS A 34 9.59 -17.99 -20.24
N PRO A 35 9.31 -18.86 -21.24
CA PRO A 35 9.08 -18.43 -22.63
C PRO A 35 7.99 -17.38 -22.79
N ALA A 36 6.82 -17.60 -22.16
CA ALA A 36 5.71 -16.64 -22.21
C ALA A 36 6.05 -15.28 -21.56
N VAL A 37 6.81 -15.29 -20.46
CA VAL A 37 7.20 -14.06 -19.74
C VAL A 37 8.27 -13.32 -20.53
N GLY A 38 9.28 -14.03 -21.03
CA GLY A 38 10.34 -13.49 -21.88
C GLY A 38 9.79 -12.81 -23.12
N ALA A 39 8.82 -13.45 -23.80
CA ALA A 39 8.14 -12.91 -24.97
C ALA A 39 7.32 -11.66 -24.64
N ALA A 40 6.53 -11.68 -23.55
CA ALA A 40 5.76 -10.53 -23.10
C ALA A 40 6.65 -9.33 -22.73
N VAL A 41 7.75 -9.57 -22.02
CA VAL A 41 8.71 -8.53 -21.65
C VAL A 41 9.40 -7.93 -22.88
N SER A 42 9.87 -8.78 -23.80
CA SER A 42 10.50 -8.33 -25.05
C SER A 42 9.58 -7.42 -25.85
N ARG A 43 8.30 -7.80 -25.98
CA ARG A 43 7.34 -7.10 -26.85
C ARG A 43 6.69 -5.86 -26.23
N PHE A 44 6.39 -5.90 -24.93
CA PHE A 44 5.56 -4.88 -24.27
C PHE A 44 6.29 -4.05 -23.21
N SER A 45 7.56 -4.37 -22.88
CA SER A 45 8.28 -3.68 -21.81
C SER A 45 9.31 -2.68 -22.33
N VAL A 46 9.20 -1.43 -21.90
CA VAL A 46 10.17 -0.36 -22.17
C VAL A 46 11.34 -0.33 -21.18
N TYR A 47 11.70 -1.49 -20.59
CA TYR A 47 12.70 -1.56 -19.52
C TYR A 47 14.08 -1.07 -19.99
N ASN A 48 14.44 -1.32 -21.24
CA ASN A 48 15.70 -0.89 -21.85
C ASN A 48 15.86 0.63 -21.95
N ALA A 49 14.77 1.37 -22.13
CA ALA A 49 14.81 2.83 -22.20
C ALA A 49 14.73 3.50 -20.83
N ARG A 50 14.04 2.87 -19.85
CA ARG A 50 13.78 3.44 -18.52
C ARG A 50 13.91 2.38 -17.41
N PRO A 51 15.11 1.83 -17.16
CA PRO A 51 15.29 0.67 -16.28
C PRO A 51 14.92 0.97 -14.82
N TRP A 52 15.36 2.10 -14.26
CA TRP A 52 15.02 2.48 -12.88
C TRP A 52 13.52 2.70 -12.68
N ARG A 53 12.87 3.41 -13.61
CA ARG A 53 11.42 3.62 -13.56
C ARG A 53 10.67 2.29 -13.61
N ARG A 54 11.11 1.37 -14.48
CA ARG A 54 10.53 0.03 -14.62
C ARG A 54 10.72 -0.81 -13.35
N LEU A 55 11.90 -0.76 -12.73
CA LEU A 55 12.22 -1.47 -11.50
C LEU A 55 11.37 -0.95 -10.33
N PHE A 56 11.39 0.36 -10.09
CA PHE A 56 10.63 0.95 -8.98
C PHE A 56 9.13 0.74 -9.11
N ARG A 57 8.58 0.75 -10.33
CA ARG A 57 7.16 0.41 -10.54
C ARG A 57 6.83 -1.04 -10.16
N THR A 58 7.73 -1.99 -10.41
CA THR A 58 7.54 -3.38 -9.95
C THR A 58 7.70 -3.50 -8.45
N LEU A 59 8.70 -2.85 -7.86
CA LEU A 59 8.86 -2.85 -6.40
C LEU A 59 7.65 -2.20 -5.72
N GLU A 60 7.15 -1.08 -6.23
CA GLU A 60 5.95 -0.43 -5.70
C GLU A 60 4.71 -1.32 -5.84
N SER A 61 4.51 -1.95 -6.99
CA SER A 61 3.42 -2.91 -7.23
C SER A 61 3.48 -4.08 -6.23
N LEU A 62 4.65 -4.71 -6.08
CA LEU A 62 4.88 -5.78 -5.11
C LEU A 62 4.66 -5.33 -3.65
N GLN A 63 5.15 -4.13 -3.31
CA GLN A 63 4.98 -3.57 -1.97
C GLN A 63 3.51 -3.24 -1.68
N THR A 64 2.77 -2.72 -2.65
CA THR A 64 1.34 -2.45 -2.53
C THR A 64 0.57 -3.76 -2.37
N TYR A 65 0.96 -4.78 -3.11
CA TYR A 65 0.36 -6.11 -3.04
C TYR A 65 0.52 -6.79 -1.68
N VAL A 66 1.66 -6.62 -1.01
CA VAL A 66 1.93 -7.28 0.29
C VAL A 66 1.55 -6.40 1.48
N TYR A 67 1.78 -5.08 1.39
CA TYR A 67 1.71 -4.15 2.52
C TYR A 67 0.64 -3.07 2.36
N GLY A 68 -0.09 -3.05 1.25
CA GLY A 68 -1.21 -2.12 1.06
C GLY A 68 -2.45 -2.55 1.88
N SER A 69 -3.39 -1.62 2.05
CA SER A 69 -4.74 -1.96 2.53
C SER A 69 -5.44 -2.93 1.57
N ALA A 70 -6.52 -3.58 2.02
CA ALA A 70 -7.30 -4.48 1.16
C ALA A 70 -7.79 -3.75 -0.11
N SER A 71 -8.17 -2.48 0.02
CA SER A 71 -8.51 -1.59 -1.10
C SER A 71 -7.35 -1.31 -2.06
N GLU A 72 -6.18 -0.92 -1.53
CA GLU A 72 -4.97 -0.71 -2.34
C GLU A 72 -4.59 -1.98 -3.13
N GLN A 73 -4.69 -3.14 -2.48
CA GLN A 73 -4.43 -4.44 -3.10
C GLN A 73 -5.43 -4.76 -4.21
N ARG A 74 -6.75 -4.62 -3.98
CA ARG A 74 -7.80 -4.81 -5.00
C ARG A 74 -7.58 -3.94 -6.23
N ARG A 75 -7.27 -2.65 -6.04
CA ARG A 75 -7.01 -1.72 -7.16
C ARG A 75 -5.75 -2.10 -7.93
N GLU A 76 -4.69 -2.47 -7.24
CA GLU A 76 -3.44 -2.92 -7.85
C GLU A 76 -3.65 -4.18 -8.70
N LEU A 77 -4.40 -5.15 -8.18
CA LEU A 77 -4.81 -6.36 -8.89
C LEU A 77 -5.60 -6.04 -10.15
N ALA A 78 -6.66 -5.25 -10.03
CA ALA A 78 -7.48 -4.86 -11.16
C ALA A 78 -6.67 -4.11 -12.24
N ARG A 79 -5.70 -3.28 -11.82
CA ARG A 79 -4.76 -2.61 -12.73
C ARG A 79 -3.88 -3.62 -13.48
N LEU A 80 -3.28 -4.57 -12.77
CA LEU A 80 -2.42 -5.60 -13.35
C LEU A 80 -3.19 -6.53 -14.29
N GLU A 81 -4.43 -6.91 -13.96
CA GLU A 81 -5.30 -7.69 -14.83
C GLU A 81 -5.64 -6.93 -16.13
N ARG A 82 -6.02 -5.65 -16.03
CA ARG A 82 -6.23 -4.80 -17.21
C ARG A 82 -5.00 -4.71 -18.09
N LEU A 83 -3.81 -4.66 -17.49
CA LEU A 83 -2.54 -4.64 -18.20
C LEU A 83 -2.25 -5.98 -18.88
N HIS A 84 -2.31 -7.10 -18.15
CA HIS A 84 -2.00 -8.43 -18.67
C HIS A 84 -2.97 -8.89 -19.76
N ARG A 85 -4.27 -8.56 -19.67
CA ARG A 85 -5.25 -8.88 -20.73
C ARG A 85 -4.89 -8.31 -22.11
N ARG A 86 -4.07 -7.25 -22.15
CA ARG A 86 -3.62 -6.61 -23.40
C ARG A 86 -2.28 -7.14 -23.91
N MET A 87 -1.61 -8.02 -23.15
CA MET A 87 -0.27 -8.53 -23.45
C MET A 87 -0.36 -9.96 -24.02
N ARG A 88 -0.89 -10.05 -25.24
CA ARG A 88 -1.01 -11.29 -26.01
C ARG A 88 -0.26 -11.18 -27.32
N GLY A 89 0.25 -12.28 -27.83
CA GLY A 89 0.90 -12.27 -29.13
C GLY A 89 1.58 -13.58 -29.46
N THR A 90 2.56 -13.47 -30.34
CA THR A 90 3.41 -14.57 -30.79
C THR A 90 4.85 -14.19 -30.50
N ASP A 91 5.63 -15.15 -30.02
CA ASP A 91 7.06 -15.00 -29.75
C ASP A 91 7.91 -15.10 -31.04
N GLU A 92 9.23 -14.97 -30.89
CA GLU A 92 10.18 -15.02 -32.02
C GLU A 92 10.25 -16.40 -32.71
N HIS A 93 9.72 -17.46 -32.07
CA HIS A 93 9.67 -18.83 -32.58
C HIS A 93 8.30 -19.21 -33.15
N GLY A 94 7.35 -18.27 -33.22
CA GLY A 94 6.01 -18.53 -33.74
C GLY A 94 5.02 -19.10 -32.70
N ARG A 95 5.40 -19.20 -31.42
CA ARG A 95 4.53 -19.71 -30.35
C ARG A 95 3.63 -18.60 -29.82
N ALA A 96 2.34 -18.90 -29.68
CA ALA A 96 1.42 -17.97 -29.03
C ALA A 96 1.76 -17.83 -27.54
N PHE A 97 1.64 -16.63 -27.00
CA PHE A 97 1.74 -16.36 -25.57
C PHE A 97 0.61 -15.44 -25.11
N ASP A 98 0.17 -15.64 -23.88
CA ASP A 98 -0.78 -14.81 -23.17
C ASP A 98 -0.21 -14.49 -21.78
N ALA A 99 -0.05 -13.21 -21.44
CA ALA A 99 0.38 -12.82 -20.10
C ALA A 99 -0.67 -13.15 -19.01
N ALA A 100 -1.90 -13.49 -19.39
CA ALA A 100 -2.92 -14.01 -18.49
C ALA A 100 -2.78 -15.52 -18.20
N ASP A 101 -1.87 -16.23 -18.87
CA ASP A 101 -1.59 -17.65 -18.62
C ASP A 101 -1.23 -17.91 -17.16
N LEU A 102 -1.96 -18.83 -16.51
CA LEU A 102 -1.84 -19.09 -15.09
C LEU A 102 -0.51 -19.76 -14.74
N ALA A 103 0.05 -20.60 -15.62
CA ALA A 103 1.35 -21.21 -15.40
C ALA A 103 2.48 -20.16 -15.39
N ALA A 104 2.49 -19.24 -16.36
CA ALA A 104 3.44 -18.12 -16.37
C ALA A 104 3.29 -17.20 -15.14
N ARG A 105 2.04 -16.91 -14.71
CA ARG A 105 1.78 -16.11 -13.50
C ARG A 105 2.20 -16.83 -12.23
N ALA A 106 1.94 -18.13 -12.12
CA ALA A 106 2.38 -18.97 -11.02
C ALA A 106 3.90 -18.99 -10.93
N TRP A 107 4.62 -19.08 -12.06
CA TRP A 107 6.08 -18.99 -12.07
C TRP A 107 6.61 -17.66 -11.52
N VAL A 108 6.02 -16.53 -11.95
CA VAL A 108 6.38 -15.19 -11.42
C VAL A 108 6.12 -15.12 -9.92
N HIS A 109 5.00 -15.67 -9.45
CA HIS A 109 4.65 -15.71 -8.02
C HIS A 109 5.63 -16.58 -7.20
N LEU A 110 5.92 -17.79 -7.66
CA LEU A 110 6.77 -18.76 -6.96
C LEU A 110 8.24 -18.36 -6.93
N THR A 111 8.74 -17.69 -7.98
CA THR A 111 10.12 -17.17 -8.00
C THR A 111 10.38 -16.09 -6.94
N MET A 112 9.36 -15.38 -6.47
CA MET A 112 9.49 -14.41 -5.37
C MET A 112 9.63 -15.11 -4.01
N PHE A 113 8.89 -16.20 -3.77
CA PHE A 113 9.08 -17.06 -2.61
C PHE A 113 10.50 -17.63 -2.58
N GLU A 114 10.97 -18.14 -3.73
CA GLU A 114 12.32 -18.68 -3.87
C GLU A 114 13.41 -17.63 -3.67
N ALA A 115 13.17 -16.37 -4.07
CA ALA A 115 14.06 -15.25 -3.82
C ALA A 115 14.28 -14.99 -2.32
N VAL A 116 13.22 -15.07 -1.52
CA VAL A 116 13.31 -14.96 -0.05
C VAL A 116 14.16 -16.08 0.53
N LEU A 117 13.91 -17.34 0.13
CA LEU A 117 14.69 -18.48 0.61
C LEU A 117 16.18 -18.33 0.27
N THR A 118 16.49 -17.90 -0.96
CA THR A 118 17.86 -17.65 -1.38
C THR A 118 18.50 -16.51 -0.60
N MET A 119 17.79 -15.39 -0.40
CA MET A 119 18.28 -14.25 0.38
C MET A 119 18.66 -14.66 1.81
N ARG A 120 17.79 -15.44 2.46
CA ARG A 120 17.99 -15.96 3.83
C ARG A 120 19.15 -16.97 3.90
N ARG A 121 19.21 -17.91 2.96
CA ARG A 121 20.33 -18.87 2.87
C ARG A 121 21.68 -18.17 2.70
N LEU A 122 21.78 -17.24 1.74
CA LEU A 122 23.02 -16.50 1.47
C LEU A 122 23.40 -15.55 2.61
N GLY A 123 22.40 -15.06 3.37
CA GLY A 123 22.62 -14.26 4.58
C GLY A 123 23.17 -15.05 5.77
N GLY A 124 23.24 -16.39 5.68
CA GLY A 124 23.59 -17.25 6.80
C GLY A 124 22.47 -17.41 7.83
N ASP A 125 21.23 -17.08 7.46
CA ASP A 125 20.03 -17.14 8.30
C ASP A 125 18.89 -17.90 7.59
N PRO A 126 19.11 -19.14 7.10
CA PRO A 126 18.09 -19.89 6.37
C PRO A 126 16.84 -20.11 7.24
N LEU A 127 15.66 -20.05 6.61
CA LEU A 127 14.40 -20.31 7.30
C LEU A 127 14.35 -21.79 7.73
N PRO A 128 13.98 -22.09 8.98
CA PRO A 128 13.63 -23.44 9.42
C PRO A 128 12.53 -24.05 8.54
N ALA A 129 12.46 -25.38 8.50
CA ALA A 129 11.50 -26.08 7.64
C ALA A 129 10.04 -25.76 7.99
N ASP A 130 9.70 -25.67 9.28
CA ASP A 130 8.36 -25.30 9.76
C ASP A 130 8.01 -23.85 9.41
N GLU A 131 8.97 -22.93 9.52
CA GLU A 131 8.78 -21.53 9.14
C GLU A 131 8.65 -21.39 7.61
N THR A 132 9.40 -22.18 6.86
CA THR A 132 9.31 -22.25 5.39
C THR A 132 7.93 -22.71 4.95
N GLU A 133 7.36 -23.74 5.59
CA GLU A 133 6.00 -24.22 5.31
C GLU A 133 4.93 -23.17 5.71
N ARG A 134 5.08 -22.51 6.87
CA ARG A 134 4.18 -21.41 7.28
C ARG A 134 4.20 -20.27 6.26
N PHE A 135 5.40 -19.82 5.89
CA PHE A 135 5.60 -18.78 4.89
C PHE A 135 5.03 -19.21 3.53
N TYR A 136 5.21 -20.46 3.12
CA TYR A 136 4.66 -20.97 1.86
C TYR A 136 3.13 -20.99 1.88
N ALA A 137 2.51 -21.43 2.97
CA ALA A 137 1.06 -21.42 3.12
C ALA A 137 0.47 -20.00 3.05
N GLU A 138 1.11 -19.02 3.69
CA GLU A 138 0.78 -17.59 3.52
C GLU A 138 0.93 -17.14 2.07
N TRP A 139 2.04 -17.51 1.43
CA TRP A 139 2.35 -17.15 0.05
C TRP A 139 1.34 -17.73 -0.95
N ARG A 140 0.87 -18.96 -0.73
CA ARG A 140 -0.20 -19.59 -1.54
C ARG A 140 -1.52 -18.82 -1.42
N ARG A 141 -1.93 -18.48 -0.20
CA ARG A 141 -3.15 -17.66 0.05
C ARG A 141 -3.07 -16.32 -0.67
N LEU A 142 -1.89 -15.69 -0.63
CA LEU A 142 -1.66 -14.45 -1.37
C LEU A 142 -1.81 -14.68 -2.88
N GLY A 143 -1.24 -15.76 -3.42
CA GLY A 143 -1.41 -16.14 -4.84
C GLY A 143 -2.87 -16.33 -5.29
N GLN A 144 -3.73 -16.83 -4.41
CA GLN A 144 -5.17 -16.99 -4.70
C GLN A 144 -5.88 -15.66 -4.93
N VAL A 145 -5.45 -14.61 -4.21
CA VAL A 145 -5.95 -13.25 -4.43
C VAL A 145 -5.52 -12.70 -5.80
N PHE A 146 -4.44 -13.24 -6.38
CA PHE A 146 -4.04 -12.99 -7.77
C PHE A 146 -4.82 -13.82 -8.80
N GLY A 147 -5.83 -14.59 -8.38
CA GLY A 147 -6.58 -15.48 -9.27
C GLY A 147 -5.82 -16.75 -9.68
N LEU A 148 -4.72 -17.09 -8.98
CA LEU A 148 -4.13 -18.43 -9.08
C LEU A 148 -5.04 -19.42 -8.35
N THR A 149 -5.36 -20.54 -8.98
CA THR A 149 -6.11 -21.61 -8.34
C THR A 149 -5.20 -22.46 -7.47
N GLU A 150 -5.78 -23.29 -6.61
CA GLU A 150 -5.02 -24.26 -5.82
C GLU A 150 -4.26 -25.27 -6.67
N ALA A 151 -4.70 -25.51 -7.90
CA ALA A 151 -4.06 -26.43 -8.84
C ALA A 151 -2.85 -25.79 -9.57
N ASP A 152 -2.80 -24.45 -9.66
CA ASP A 152 -1.73 -23.74 -10.37
C ASP A 152 -0.43 -23.65 -9.54
N VAL A 153 -0.53 -23.83 -8.22
CA VAL A 153 0.60 -23.74 -7.29
C VAL A 153 0.76 -25.03 -6.48
N PRO A 154 2.00 -25.51 -6.25
CA PRO A 154 2.25 -26.68 -5.41
C PRO A 154 1.61 -26.59 -4.02
N ALA A 155 1.26 -27.72 -3.42
CA ALA A 155 0.50 -27.72 -2.17
C ALA A 155 1.37 -27.39 -0.94
N THR A 156 2.64 -27.80 -0.98
CA THR A 156 3.62 -27.70 0.12
C THR A 156 4.94 -27.09 -0.35
N ALA A 157 5.76 -26.60 0.58
CA ALA A 157 7.07 -26.05 0.22
C ALA A 157 7.99 -27.12 -0.37
N ALA A 158 7.86 -28.37 0.07
CA ALA A 158 8.56 -29.52 -0.50
C ALA A 158 8.17 -29.78 -1.97
N GLU A 159 6.88 -29.78 -2.29
CA GLU A 159 6.41 -29.90 -3.67
C GLU A 159 6.83 -28.71 -4.52
N PHE A 160 6.85 -27.51 -3.94
CA PHE A 160 7.39 -26.32 -4.59
C PHE A 160 8.85 -26.51 -4.98
N ALA A 161 9.70 -27.04 -4.10
CA ALA A 161 11.11 -27.26 -4.42
C ALA A 161 11.27 -28.20 -5.63
N ALA A 162 10.49 -29.30 -5.67
CA ALA A 162 10.49 -30.24 -6.79
C ALA A 162 9.96 -29.60 -8.08
N HIS A 163 8.89 -28.81 -8.00
CA HIS A 163 8.33 -28.06 -9.13
C HIS A 163 9.36 -27.05 -9.67
N PHE A 164 9.98 -26.26 -8.80
CA PHE A 164 10.97 -25.25 -9.18
C PHE A 164 12.16 -25.88 -9.90
N THR A 165 12.75 -26.94 -9.35
CA THR A 165 13.87 -27.66 -10.00
C THR A 165 13.49 -28.17 -11.38
N ARG A 166 12.28 -28.73 -11.53
CA ARG A 166 11.79 -29.21 -12.83
C ARG A 166 11.60 -28.07 -13.83
N THR A 167 10.95 -26.98 -13.43
CA THR A 167 10.71 -25.83 -14.31
C THR A 167 12.04 -25.21 -14.76
N VAL A 168 13.01 -25.07 -13.85
CA VAL A 168 14.39 -24.66 -14.16
C VAL A 168 15.03 -25.59 -15.21
N ALA A 169 14.91 -26.90 -15.01
CA ALA A 169 15.54 -27.89 -15.88
C ALA A 169 14.82 -28.07 -17.23
N GLU A 170 13.51 -27.90 -17.32
CA GLU A 170 12.73 -28.33 -18.49
C GLU A 170 12.07 -27.18 -19.26
N VAL A 171 11.78 -26.06 -18.61
CA VAL A 171 10.96 -24.98 -19.19
C VAL A 171 11.78 -23.72 -19.49
N LEU A 172 12.76 -23.37 -18.66
CA LEU A 172 13.50 -22.13 -18.80
C LEU A 172 14.41 -22.11 -20.03
N GLU A 173 14.35 -21.02 -20.79
CA GLU A 173 15.05 -20.85 -22.08
C GLU A 173 16.16 -19.80 -22.03
N ASP A 174 17.15 -19.96 -22.92
CA ASP A 174 18.10 -18.90 -23.28
C ASP A 174 17.50 -18.01 -24.37
N ASN A 175 16.66 -17.05 -23.96
CA ASN A 175 15.99 -16.12 -24.87
C ASN A 175 16.67 -14.74 -24.92
N ALA A 176 16.29 -13.93 -25.90
CA ALA A 176 16.87 -12.59 -26.11
C ALA A 176 16.74 -11.69 -24.87
N THR A 177 15.63 -11.77 -24.13
CA THR A 177 15.41 -10.96 -22.91
C THR A 177 16.40 -11.34 -21.81
N VAL A 178 16.68 -12.64 -21.61
CA VAL A 178 17.68 -13.10 -20.63
C VAL A 178 19.08 -12.62 -21.01
N ARG A 179 19.47 -12.76 -22.28
CA ARG A 179 20.76 -12.26 -22.77
C ARG A 179 20.90 -10.75 -22.61
N ASP A 180 19.83 -10.00 -22.84
CA ASP A 180 19.80 -8.56 -22.64
C ASP A 180 19.98 -8.14 -21.17
N LEU A 181 19.31 -8.85 -20.23
CA LEU A 181 19.48 -8.63 -18.80
C LEU A 181 20.90 -8.95 -18.31
N LEU A 182 21.51 -10.02 -18.84
CA LEU A 182 22.84 -10.47 -18.45
C LEU A 182 23.99 -9.73 -19.14
N SER A 183 23.76 -9.08 -20.28
CA SER A 183 24.84 -8.45 -21.05
C SER A 183 24.43 -7.15 -21.75
N GLY A 184 23.30 -7.14 -22.45
CA GLY A 184 22.85 -5.99 -23.25
C GLY A 184 22.59 -4.71 -22.45
N SER A 185 22.28 -4.84 -21.15
CA SER A 185 22.06 -3.71 -20.25
C SER A 185 23.31 -2.88 -19.97
N ILE A 186 24.53 -3.43 -20.15
CA ILE A 186 25.80 -2.80 -19.78
C ILE A 186 26.05 -1.43 -20.40
N HIS A 187 25.46 -1.15 -21.56
CA HIS A 187 25.63 0.13 -22.27
C HIS A 187 24.53 1.15 -22.00
N ARG A 188 23.41 0.75 -21.36
CA ARG A 188 22.17 1.55 -21.33
C ARG A 188 21.71 1.96 -19.94
N VAL A 189 22.21 1.33 -18.87
CA VAL A 189 21.79 1.67 -17.50
C VAL A 189 22.30 3.08 -17.12
N PRO A 190 21.42 4.06 -16.82
CA PRO A 190 21.83 5.37 -16.29
C PRO A 190 22.26 5.26 -14.81
N PRO A 191 22.96 6.25 -14.23
CA PRO A 191 23.32 6.20 -12.82
C PRO A 191 22.07 6.06 -11.94
N PRO A 192 22.16 5.42 -10.76
CA PRO A 192 21.03 5.31 -9.84
C PRO A 192 20.49 6.70 -9.49
N PRO A 193 19.15 6.90 -9.50
CA PRO A 193 18.57 8.18 -9.18
C PRO A 193 18.86 8.56 -7.73
N GLY A 194 19.16 9.84 -7.50
CA GLY A 194 19.55 10.36 -6.19
C GLY A 194 21.05 10.34 -5.90
N LEU A 195 21.87 9.66 -6.73
CA LEU A 195 23.33 9.74 -6.63
C LEU A 195 23.87 10.80 -7.60
N PRO A 196 24.58 11.84 -7.11
CA PRO A 196 25.12 12.91 -7.95
C PRO A 196 26.41 12.44 -8.66
N ILE A 197 26.31 11.44 -9.55
CA ILE A 197 27.43 10.91 -10.32
C ILE A 197 27.45 11.57 -11.71
N PRO A 198 28.47 12.38 -12.05
CA PRO A 198 28.63 12.94 -13.38
C PRO A 198 28.68 11.85 -14.47
N ALA A 199 28.02 12.10 -15.60
CA ALA A 199 28.00 11.20 -16.76
C ALA A 199 29.37 10.64 -17.19
N PRO A 200 30.48 11.42 -17.25
CA PRO A 200 31.78 10.88 -17.65
C PRO A 200 32.36 9.88 -16.64
N LEU A 201 32.05 10.02 -15.34
CA LEU A 201 32.47 9.08 -14.31
C LEU A 201 31.59 7.83 -14.29
N TRP A 202 30.31 7.97 -14.62
CA TRP A 202 29.39 6.84 -14.69
C TRP A 202 29.74 5.87 -15.83
N SER A 203 30.21 6.36 -16.97
CA SER A 203 30.47 5.50 -18.13
C SER A 203 31.41 4.32 -17.85
N PRO A 204 32.63 4.51 -17.28
CA PRO A 204 33.48 3.39 -16.88
C PRO A 204 32.93 2.63 -15.67
N LEU A 205 32.40 3.33 -14.66
CA LEU A 205 31.89 2.72 -13.43
C LEU A 205 30.73 1.76 -13.69
N ARG A 206 29.86 2.08 -14.64
CA ARG A 206 28.72 1.25 -15.07
C ARG A 206 29.17 -0.15 -15.50
N HIS A 207 30.27 -0.25 -16.24
CA HIS A 207 30.76 -1.56 -16.70
C HIS A 207 31.15 -2.44 -15.52
N VAL A 208 31.83 -1.86 -14.51
CA VAL A 208 32.20 -2.57 -13.29
C VAL A 208 30.96 -2.98 -12.50
N VAL A 209 30.01 -2.06 -12.28
CA VAL A 209 28.78 -2.31 -11.51
C VAL A 209 27.91 -3.37 -12.19
N VAL A 210 27.66 -3.25 -13.49
CA VAL A 210 26.85 -4.22 -14.22
C VAL A 210 27.53 -5.58 -14.27
N THR A 211 28.85 -5.63 -14.51
CA THR A 211 29.60 -6.90 -14.47
C THR A 211 29.51 -7.56 -13.11
N ALA A 212 29.64 -6.80 -12.01
CA ALA A 212 29.50 -7.31 -10.66
C ALA A 212 28.08 -7.88 -10.40
N VAL A 213 27.02 -7.17 -10.83
CA VAL A 213 25.63 -7.64 -10.72
C VAL A 213 25.40 -8.91 -11.54
N VAL A 214 25.93 -8.98 -12.76
CA VAL A 214 25.81 -10.15 -13.64
C VAL A 214 26.56 -11.35 -13.06
N GLN A 215 27.78 -11.16 -12.53
CA GLN A 215 28.54 -12.23 -11.88
C GLN A 215 27.86 -12.71 -10.60
N ALA A 216 27.34 -11.79 -9.78
CA ALA A 216 26.55 -12.15 -8.60
C ALA A 216 25.27 -12.91 -8.98
N THR A 217 24.64 -12.52 -10.08
CA THR A 217 23.48 -13.23 -10.63
C THR A 217 23.86 -14.63 -11.10
N ALA A 218 24.89 -14.75 -11.93
CA ALA A 218 25.36 -16.05 -12.43
C ALA A 218 25.72 -17.01 -11.28
N ALA A 219 26.41 -16.52 -10.24
CA ALA A 219 26.74 -17.27 -9.04
C ALA A 219 25.50 -17.74 -8.26
N THR A 220 24.41 -16.98 -8.27
CA THR A 220 23.19 -17.29 -7.51
C THR A 220 22.09 -17.99 -8.31
N LEU A 221 22.25 -18.12 -9.63
CA LEU A 221 21.34 -18.91 -10.47
C LEU A 221 21.48 -20.41 -10.15
N PRO A 222 20.38 -21.19 -10.28
CA PRO A 222 20.46 -22.65 -10.20
C PRO A 222 21.45 -23.23 -11.21
N GLU A 223 22.22 -24.23 -10.79
CA GLU A 223 23.31 -24.82 -11.60
C GLU A 223 22.84 -25.23 -12.99
N ALA A 224 21.73 -26.00 -13.07
CA ALA A 224 21.19 -26.49 -14.34
C ALA A 224 20.87 -25.37 -15.33
N TYR A 225 20.45 -24.19 -14.86
CA TYR A 225 20.17 -23.06 -15.73
C TYR A 225 21.42 -22.25 -16.07
N ARG A 226 22.37 -22.15 -15.14
CA ARG A 226 23.69 -21.58 -15.40
C ARG A 226 24.44 -22.35 -16.51
N GLU A 227 24.41 -23.68 -16.45
CA GLU A 227 24.97 -24.57 -17.48
C GLU A 227 24.29 -24.36 -18.83
N ARG A 228 22.94 -24.27 -18.85
CA ARG A 228 22.18 -23.98 -20.07
C ARG A 228 22.59 -22.66 -20.72
N LEU A 229 22.79 -21.62 -19.91
CA LEU A 229 23.24 -20.30 -20.36
C LEU A 229 24.75 -20.23 -20.64
N ARG A 230 25.50 -21.30 -20.34
CA ARG A 230 26.97 -21.38 -20.48
C ARG A 230 27.67 -20.21 -19.78
N LEU A 231 27.18 -19.81 -18.61
CA LEU A 231 27.76 -18.71 -17.85
C LEU A 231 29.00 -19.17 -17.09
N THR A 232 30.12 -18.50 -17.31
CA THR A 232 31.33 -18.67 -16.50
C THR A 232 31.26 -17.75 -15.29
N VAL A 233 31.28 -18.35 -14.10
CA VAL A 233 31.38 -17.63 -12.82
C VAL A 233 32.85 -17.47 -12.47
N LEU A 234 33.25 -16.25 -12.09
CA LEU A 234 34.61 -15.98 -11.65
C LEU A 234 34.95 -16.78 -10.38
N PRO A 235 36.17 -17.35 -10.26
CA PRO A 235 36.60 -18.00 -9.03
C PRO A 235 36.42 -17.09 -7.81
N GLY A 236 35.78 -17.61 -6.77
CA GLY A 236 35.52 -16.86 -5.52
C GLY A 236 34.28 -15.95 -5.54
N ALA A 237 33.55 -15.85 -6.65
CA ALA A 237 32.31 -15.07 -6.71
C ALA A 237 31.28 -15.55 -5.69
N ASP A 238 31.15 -16.86 -5.47
CA ASP A 238 30.22 -17.42 -4.46
C ASP A 238 30.53 -16.92 -3.04
N LEU A 239 31.82 -16.84 -2.69
CA LEU A 239 32.28 -16.34 -1.40
C LEU A 239 32.00 -14.83 -1.27
N LEU A 240 32.24 -14.06 -2.33
CA LEU A 240 31.96 -12.62 -2.36
C LEU A 240 30.47 -12.33 -2.22
N VAL A 241 29.62 -13.09 -2.93
CA VAL A 241 28.16 -12.96 -2.84
C VAL A 241 27.68 -13.34 -1.44
N ALA A 242 28.11 -14.48 -0.91
CA ALA A 242 27.74 -14.89 0.45
C ALA A 242 28.20 -13.85 1.49
N GLY A 243 29.42 -13.34 1.36
CA GLY A 243 29.96 -12.26 2.19
C GLY A 243 29.13 -10.98 2.11
N LEU A 244 28.73 -10.56 0.91
CA LEU A 244 27.87 -9.39 0.70
C LEU A 244 26.50 -9.56 1.37
N HIS A 245 25.86 -10.72 1.21
CA HIS A 245 24.57 -11.01 1.83
C HIS A 245 24.65 -11.07 3.36
N GLN A 246 25.70 -11.66 3.91
CA GLN A 246 25.96 -11.70 5.35
C GLN A 246 26.25 -10.29 5.89
N ALA A 247 27.07 -9.49 5.20
CA ALA A 247 27.33 -8.10 5.57
C ALA A 247 26.05 -7.27 5.55
N ALA A 248 25.20 -7.42 4.52
CA ALA A 248 23.91 -6.75 4.44
C ALA A 248 22.94 -7.17 5.56
N ARG A 249 22.96 -8.45 5.96
CA ARG A 249 22.21 -8.94 7.14
C ARG A 249 22.69 -8.27 8.42
N LEU A 250 23.99 -8.28 8.67
CA LEU A 250 24.58 -7.71 9.87
C LEU A 250 24.33 -6.20 9.94
N ALA A 251 24.50 -5.48 8.82
CA ALA A 251 24.17 -4.07 8.71
C ALA A 251 22.69 -3.82 9.00
N SER A 252 21.79 -4.64 8.45
CA SER A 252 20.35 -4.54 8.72
C SER A 252 20.00 -4.79 10.19
N ALA A 253 20.70 -5.71 10.86
CA ALA A 253 20.48 -5.98 12.29
C ALA A 253 20.83 -4.79 13.20
N LEU A 254 21.76 -3.93 12.77
CA LEU A 254 22.14 -2.70 13.47
C LEU A 254 21.13 -1.56 13.28
N LEU A 255 20.28 -1.63 12.25
CA LEU A 255 19.26 -0.61 11.99
C LEU A 255 18.03 -0.81 12.90
N PRO A 256 17.37 0.28 13.33
CA PRO A 256 16.02 0.22 13.88
C PRO A 256 15.09 -0.53 12.93
N GLU A 257 14.16 -1.31 13.47
CA GLU A 257 13.30 -2.20 12.68
C GLU A 257 12.67 -1.53 11.45
N PRO A 258 12.05 -0.33 11.53
CA PRO A 258 11.42 0.27 10.36
C PRO A 258 12.39 0.58 9.22
N TRP A 259 13.66 0.79 9.51
CA TRP A 259 14.67 1.17 8.50
C TRP A 259 15.24 -0.04 7.77
N ARG A 260 14.96 -1.26 8.26
CA ARG A 260 15.32 -2.51 7.59
C ARG A 260 14.49 -2.74 6.33
N TYR A 261 13.33 -2.09 6.25
CA TYR A 261 12.33 -2.30 5.21
C TYR A 261 12.27 -1.16 4.18
N LEU A 262 11.85 -1.52 2.97
CA LEU A 262 11.46 -0.62 1.89
C LEU A 262 10.34 0.35 2.36
N PRO A 263 10.21 1.55 1.75
CA PRO A 263 9.38 2.62 2.32
C PRO A 263 7.92 2.27 2.61
N ARG A 264 7.25 1.53 1.72
CA ARG A 264 5.84 1.09 1.93
C ARG A 264 5.75 0.06 3.06
N ALA A 265 6.57 -1.01 3.03
CA ALA A 265 6.64 -1.98 4.12
C ALA A 265 6.96 -1.33 5.48
N SER A 266 7.95 -0.44 5.52
CA SER A 266 8.30 0.35 6.71
C SER A 266 7.11 1.14 7.25
N THR A 267 6.37 1.79 6.36
CA THR A 267 5.17 2.57 6.71
C THR A 267 4.10 1.69 7.33
N SER A 268 3.77 0.56 6.69
CA SER A 268 2.71 -0.34 7.16
C SER A 268 3.09 -1.05 8.45
N ILE A 269 4.37 -1.45 8.62
CA ILE A 269 4.89 -2.02 9.87
C ILE A 269 4.80 -1.00 11.01
N ARG A 270 5.21 0.26 10.77
CA ARG A 270 5.08 1.32 11.78
C ARG A 270 3.63 1.57 12.16
N ALA A 271 2.73 1.62 11.18
CA ALA A 271 1.31 1.81 11.43
C ALA A 271 0.72 0.66 12.24
N ALA A 272 1.12 -0.58 11.95
CA ALA A 272 0.71 -1.76 12.72
C ALA A 272 1.22 -1.73 14.16
N ALA A 273 2.45 -1.25 14.39
CA ALA A 273 3.04 -1.11 15.71
C ALA A 273 2.42 0.02 16.55
N THR A 274 1.77 1.01 15.90
CA THR A 274 1.01 2.04 16.61
C THR A 274 -0.21 1.39 17.28
N PRO A 275 -0.38 1.49 18.62
CA PRO A 275 -1.56 0.97 19.30
C PRO A 275 -2.83 1.66 18.77
N ARG A 276 -3.94 0.90 18.64
CA ARG A 276 -5.24 1.51 18.33
C ARG A 276 -5.60 2.51 19.41
N ARG A 277 -6.04 3.70 19.02
CA ARG A 277 -6.50 4.68 20.01
C ARG A 277 -7.81 4.17 20.63
N PRO A 278 -7.95 4.24 21.97
CA PRO A 278 -9.23 3.92 22.59
C PRO A 278 -10.26 4.96 22.13
N ASP A 279 -11.48 4.51 21.88
CA ASP A 279 -12.60 5.42 21.65
C ASP A 279 -12.77 6.31 22.88
N ARG A 280 -12.62 7.62 22.69
CA ARG A 280 -12.84 8.63 23.72
C ARG A 280 -14.11 9.37 23.39
N THR A 281 -14.99 9.48 24.38
CA THR A 281 -16.13 10.38 24.30
C THR A 281 -15.71 11.70 24.96
N PRO A 282 -15.73 12.84 24.24
CA PRO A 282 -15.48 14.13 24.87
C PRO A 282 -16.59 14.45 25.87
N SER A 283 -16.30 15.26 26.90
CA SER A 283 -17.39 15.80 27.71
C SER A 283 -18.23 16.76 26.85
N PRO A 284 -19.55 16.86 27.08
CA PRO A 284 -20.39 17.80 26.35
C PRO A 284 -19.87 19.24 26.37
N GLU A 285 -19.34 19.69 27.51
CA GLU A 285 -18.75 21.02 27.67
C GLU A 285 -17.48 21.19 26.83
N SER A 286 -16.62 20.16 26.81
CA SER A 286 -15.43 20.16 25.96
C SER A 286 -15.82 20.21 24.49
N PHE A 287 -16.80 19.41 24.05
CA PHE A 287 -17.25 19.43 22.67
C PHE A 287 -17.84 20.79 22.28
N PHE A 288 -18.70 21.36 23.13
CA PHE A 288 -19.27 22.69 22.93
C PHE A 288 -18.17 23.75 22.77
N THR A 289 -17.19 23.80 23.67
CA THR A 289 -16.17 24.86 23.72
C THR A 289 -15.02 24.71 22.73
N THR A 290 -14.77 23.49 22.23
CA THR A 290 -13.63 23.21 21.33
C THR A 290 -14.04 22.96 19.88
N VAL A 291 -15.30 22.59 19.63
CA VAL A 291 -15.80 22.24 18.29
C VAL A 291 -16.98 23.12 17.87
N LEU A 292 -17.94 23.38 18.75
CA LEU A 292 -19.13 24.16 18.35
C LEU A 292 -18.90 25.67 18.43
N ASP A 293 -18.42 26.17 19.56
CA ASP A 293 -18.14 27.58 19.82
C ASP A 293 -16.82 28.01 19.16
N GLN A 294 -16.89 28.34 17.87
CA GLN A 294 -15.74 28.76 17.08
C GLN A 294 -15.24 30.15 17.46
N THR A 295 -16.14 31.06 17.84
CA THR A 295 -15.77 32.41 18.28
C THR A 295 -15.17 32.44 19.69
N GLY A 296 -15.47 31.44 20.53
CA GLY A 296 -14.99 31.33 21.90
C GLY A 296 -15.69 32.29 22.87
N ASP A 297 -16.89 32.76 22.52
CA ASP A 297 -17.63 33.75 23.34
C ASP A 297 -18.61 33.11 24.32
N GLY A 298 -18.64 31.77 24.38
CA GLY A 298 -19.45 30.98 25.30
C GLY A 298 -20.88 30.73 24.84
N VAL A 299 -21.26 31.16 23.63
CA VAL A 299 -22.57 30.90 23.06
C VAL A 299 -22.46 30.48 21.59
N LEU A 300 -23.37 29.61 21.14
CA LEU A 300 -23.38 29.14 19.77
C LEU A 300 -24.36 29.95 18.92
N ARG A 301 -23.89 30.45 17.77
CA ARG A 301 -24.70 31.15 16.76
C ARG A 301 -24.51 30.51 15.39
N TRP A 302 -25.33 30.93 14.43
CA TRP A 302 -25.13 30.59 13.01
C TRP A 302 -23.71 30.92 12.52
N SER A 303 -23.11 32.01 13.00
CA SER A 303 -21.75 32.40 12.63
C SER A 303 -20.71 31.34 12.95
N ASP A 304 -20.90 30.56 14.01
CA ASP A 304 -19.96 29.50 14.39
C ASP A 304 -20.09 28.28 13.46
N LEU A 305 -21.31 27.83 13.17
CA LEU A 305 -21.53 26.75 12.19
C LEU A 305 -21.12 27.16 10.77
N LEU A 306 -21.33 28.43 10.43
CA LEU A 306 -20.86 29.01 9.18
C LEU A 306 -19.32 29.02 9.10
N ALA A 307 -18.63 29.28 10.21
CA ALA A 307 -17.18 29.19 10.26
C ALA A 307 -16.69 27.75 10.01
N LEU A 308 -17.36 26.74 10.61
CA LEU A 308 -17.06 25.33 10.35
C LEU A 308 -17.26 24.94 8.88
N ALA A 309 -18.36 25.39 8.26
CA ALA A 309 -18.63 25.17 6.85
C ALA A 309 -17.54 25.77 5.95
N ARG A 310 -17.12 27.01 6.25
CA ARG A 310 -16.08 27.72 5.49
C ARG A 310 -14.70 27.10 5.65
N GLU A 311 -14.34 26.64 6.84
CA GLU A 311 -13.07 25.94 7.07
C GLU A 311 -13.03 24.65 6.23
N LEU A 312 -14.11 23.87 6.26
CA LEU A 312 -14.22 22.68 5.41
C LEU A 312 -14.11 22.99 3.92
N SER A 313 -14.83 24.00 3.43
CA SER A 313 -14.78 24.42 2.02
C SER A 313 -13.38 24.86 1.59
N THR A 314 -12.71 25.63 2.44
CA THR A 314 -11.34 26.11 2.20
C THR A 314 -10.34 24.96 2.18
N HIS A 315 -10.47 24.03 3.14
CA HIS A 315 -9.54 22.92 3.30
C HIS A 315 -9.62 21.92 2.14
N LEU A 316 -10.82 21.72 1.60
CA LEU A 316 -11.08 20.79 0.50
C LEU A 316 -11.07 21.44 -0.89
N ASP A 317 -10.87 22.75 -0.99
CA ASP A 317 -10.89 23.53 -2.24
C ASP A 317 -12.17 23.24 -3.06
N LEU A 318 -13.32 23.42 -2.42
CA LEU A 318 -14.62 23.08 -3.01
C LEU A 318 -15.01 24.04 -4.14
N ASP A 319 -15.76 23.52 -5.12
CA ASP A 319 -16.41 24.35 -6.13
C ASP A 319 -17.73 24.93 -5.60
N GLY A 320 -18.32 25.88 -6.33
CA GLY A 320 -19.51 26.61 -5.86
C GLY A 320 -20.71 25.71 -5.57
N ASP A 321 -20.92 24.64 -6.34
CA ASP A 321 -22.04 23.72 -6.13
C ASP A 321 -21.83 22.88 -4.85
N ASP A 322 -20.60 22.41 -4.63
CA ASP A 322 -20.23 21.68 -3.42
C ASP A 322 -20.24 22.58 -2.17
N GLU A 323 -19.80 23.84 -2.29
CA GLU A 323 -19.89 24.84 -1.22
C GLU A 323 -21.36 25.07 -0.81
N ASP A 324 -22.25 25.32 -1.78
CA ASP A 324 -23.68 25.53 -1.51
C ASP A 324 -24.32 24.31 -0.81
N ALA A 325 -23.92 23.10 -1.22
CA ALA A 325 -24.39 21.87 -0.59
C ALA A 325 -23.91 21.72 0.86
N VAL A 326 -22.64 22.05 1.14
CA VAL A 326 -22.09 22.08 2.52
C VAL A 326 -22.80 23.13 3.36
N HIS A 327 -22.94 24.36 2.85
CA HIS A 327 -23.64 25.44 3.55
C HIS A 327 -25.08 25.06 3.92
N THR A 328 -25.82 24.47 2.98
CA THR A 328 -27.19 23.98 3.21
C THR A 328 -27.25 22.92 4.32
N ALA A 329 -26.28 22.00 4.34
CA ALA A 329 -26.21 20.97 5.37
C ALA A 329 -25.95 21.56 6.77
N PHE A 330 -25.03 22.52 6.88
CA PHE A 330 -24.75 23.21 8.14
C PHE A 330 -25.92 24.07 8.61
N GLU A 331 -26.66 24.72 7.69
CA GLU A 331 -27.89 25.47 8.04
C GLU A 331 -28.94 24.52 8.64
N SER A 332 -29.09 23.33 8.07
CA SER A 332 -29.98 22.30 8.62
C SER A 332 -29.54 21.83 10.01
N TRP A 333 -28.24 21.70 10.25
CA TRP A 333 -27.70 21.38 11.57
C TRP A 333 -27.98 22.48 12.60
N TRP A 334 -27.81 23.74 12.21
CA TRP A 334 -28.14 24.87 13.05
C TRP A 334 -29.63 24.88 13.43
N ASP A 335 -30.53 24.66 12.48
CA ASP A 335 -31.97 24.57 12.76
C ASP A 335 -32.33 23.41 13.69
N GLN A 336 -31.65 22.27 13.58
CA GLN A 336 -31.81 21.16 14.52
C GLN A 336 -31.42 21.56 15.95
N LEU A 337 -30.24 22.17 16.13
CA LEU A 337 -29.77 22.63 17.43
C LEU A 337 -30.75 23.62 18.06
N ARG A 338 -31.18 24.62 17.28
CA ARG A 338 -32.13 25.65 17.73
C ARG A 338 -33.46 25.06 18.15
N THR A 339 -33.99 24.13 17.36
CA THR A 339 -35.27 23.47 17.63
C THR A 339 -35.15 22.63 18.90
N ALA A 340 -34.05 21.90 19.05
CA ALA A 340 -33.81 21.08 20.23
C ALA A 340 -33.63 21.92 21.50
N THR A 341 -33.09 23.14 21.42
CA THR A 341 -32.87 24.02 22.59
C THR A 341 -33.97 25.04 22.82
N GLY A 342 -34.92 25.20 21.89
CA GLY A 342 -35.98 26.20 21.96
C GLY A 342 -35.52 27.63 21.65
N THR A 343 -34.43 27.79 20.87
CA THR A 343 -33.82 29.09 20.57
C THR A 343 -34.50 29.78 19.36
N ALA A 344 -34.85 31.06 19.49
CA ALA A 344 -35.46 31.89 18.42
C ALA A 344 -34.48 32.17 17.27
N ARG A 345 -34.94 32.41 16.02
CA ARG A 345 -34.14 32.41 14.76
C ARG A 345 -32.76 33.06 14.84
N ASP A 346 -32.72 34.25 15.42
CA ASP A 346 -31.51 35.08 15.52
C ASP A 346 -30.87 35.04 16.92
N GLY A 347 -31.33 34.11 17.76
CA GLY A 347 -30.85 33.87 19.12
C GLY A 347 -29.59 33.01 19.16
N ALA A 348 -28.99 32.94 20.34
CA ALA A 348 -27.81 32.11 20.61
C ALA A 348 -28.17 30.92 21.51
N VAL A 349 -27.53 29.79 21.29
CA VAL A 349 -27.65 28.61 22.17
C VAL A 349 -26.56 28.71 23.23
N THR A 350 -26.96 28.77 24.51
CA THR A 350 -26.02 28.76 25.63
C THR A 350 -25.58 27.33 25.95
N LEU A 351 -24.43 27.20 26.64
CA LEU A 351 -23.97 25.90 27.14
C LEU A 351 -25.05 25.21 27.99
N ASP A 352 -25.68 25.91 28.91
CA ASP A 352 -26.75 25.36 29.75
C ASP A 352 -27.95 24.82 28.93
N ALA A 353 -28.36 25.56 27.89
CA ALA A 353 -29.46 25.12 27.03
C ALA A 353 -29.07 23.87 26.21
N TYR A 354 -27.83 23.81 25.74
CA TYR A 354 -27.27 22.64 25.05
C TYR A 354 -27.20 21.42 25.97
N LEU A 355 -26.65 21.58 27.19
CA LEU A 355 -26.58 20.50 28.19
C LEU A 355 -27.97 20.01 28.59
N THR A 356 -28.94 20.91 28.72
CA THR A 356 -30.33 20.56 29.02
C THR A 356 -30.95 19.75 27.87
N ALA A 357 -30.72 20.14 26.61
CA ALA A 357 -31.22 19.39 25.45
C ALA A 357 -30.62 17.98 25.35
N LEU A 358 -29.35 17.80 25.73
CA LEU A 358 -28.71 16.49 25.84
C LEU A 358 -29.32 15.65 26.98
N ALA A 359 -29.50 16.26 28.17
CA ALA A 359 -30.05 15.56 29.33
C ALA A 359 -31.51 15.10 29.12
N ASP A 360 -32.28 15.87 28.34
CA ASP A 360 -33.67 15.55 27.99
C ASP A 360 -33.79 14.62 26.76
N ASP A 361 -32.68 14.16 26.18
CA ASP A 361 -32.63 13.35 24.95
C ASP A 361 -33.32 14.03 23.74
N ARG A 362 -33.38 15.37 23.74
CA ARG A 362 -33.91 16.19 22.64
C ARG A 362 -32.88 16.41 21.53
N TYR A 363 -31.60 16.28 21.85
CA TYR A 363 -30.46 16.36 20.93
C TYR A 363 -29.46 15.25 21.28
N PRO A 364 -28.74 14.66 20.31
CA PRO A 364 -28.82 14.89 18.87
C PRO A 364 -29.93 14.08 18.16
N GLY A 365 -30.52 13.10 18.83
CA GLY A 365 -31.42 12.14 18.19
C GLY A 365 -30.70 11.21 17.18
N PRO A 366 -31.45 10.39 16.42
CA PRO A 366 -30.89 9.57 15.36
C PRO A 366 -30.45 10.44 14.16
N PRO A 367 -29.37 10.06 13.45
CA PRO A 367 -28.92 10.80 12.26
C PRO A 367 -29.91 10.63 11.11
N ASP A 368 -30.27 11.75 10.46
CA ASP A 368 -31.04 11.76 9.21
C ASP A 368 -30.12 12.22 8.05
N PRO A 369 -29.96 11.46 6.96
CA PRO A 369 -29.11 11.84 5.83
C PRO A 369 -29.50 13.16 5.13
N ARG A 370 -30.72 13.67 5.37
CA ARG A 370 -31.26 14.88 4.74
C ARG A 370 -31.34 16.08 5.66
N THR A 371 -31.23 15.89 6.98
CA THR A 371 -31.38 17.01 7.93
C THR A 371 -30.41 16.92 9.10
N GLY A 372 -30.19 18.06 9.76
CA GLY A 372 -29.40 18.11 10.98
C GLY A 372 -27.92 17.79 10.75
N TYR A 373 -27.26 17.28 11.79
CA TYR A 373 -25.87 16.84 11.69
C TYR A 373 -25.66 15.64 10.74
N GLY A 374 -26.71 14.84 10.49
CA GLY A 374 -26.67 13.74 9.53
C GLY A 374 -26.53 14.22 8.08
N ALA A 375 -27.13 15.37 7.74
CA ALA A 375 -26.94 16.01 6.44
C ALA A 375 -25.47 16.44 6.23
N VAL A 376 -24.82 16.94 7.28
CA VAL A 376 -23.40 17.35 7.24
C VAL A 376 -22.50 16.14 7.00
N ALA A 377 -22.71 15.06 7.75
CA ALA A 377 -21.98 13.81 7.52
C ALA A 377 -22.18 13.29 6.08
N GLY A 378 -23.43 13.30 5.59
CA GLY A 378 -23.75 12.89 4.23
C GLY A 378 -23.17 13.81 3.13
N ALA A 379 -22.98 15.11 3.41
CA ALA A 379 -22.29 16.03 2.50
C ALA A 379 -20.80 15.69 2.43
N ILE A 380 -20.14 15.56 3.58
CA ILE A 380 -18.71 15.20 3.66
C ILE A 380 -18.44 13.82 3.04
N ARG A 381 -19.36 12.86 3.23
CA ARG A 381 -19.33 11.54 2.57
C ARG A 381 -19.16 11.65 1.05
N ARG A 382 -19.94 12.52 0.41
CA ARG A 382 -19.90 12.73 -1.05
C ARG A 382 -18.61 13.42 -1.50
N LEU A 383 -18.05 14.28 -0.66
CA LEU A 383 -16.80 15.00 -0.96
C LEU A 383 -15.57 14.08 -0.87
N ILE A 384 -15.61 13.08 0.01
CA ILE A 384 -14.54 12.10 0.17
C ILE A 384 -14.62 11.01 -0.90
N ASP A 385 -15.79 10.42 -1.09
CA ASP A 385 -16.05 9.36 -2.09
C ASP A 385 -16.57 9.96 -3.41
N ARG A 386 -15.76 10.83 -4.04
CA ARG A 386 -16.17 11.52 -5.28
C ARG A 386 -16.32 10.57 -6.47
N ASP A 387 -15.58 9.47 -6.50
CA ASP A 387 -15.67 8.50 -7.60
C ASP A 387 -16.65 7.36 -7.34
N GLY A 388 -17.29 7.35 -6.16
CA GLY A 388 -18.41 6.47 -5.83
C GLY A 388 -18.01 5.01 -5.74
N ASP A 389 -16.77 4.71 -5.34
CA ASP A 389 -16.30 3.34 -5.17
C ASP A 389 -16.64 2.77 -3.78
N GLY A 390 -17.16 3.61 -2.88
CA GLY A 390 -17.62 3.24 -1.54
C GLY A 390 -16.49 3.04 -0.54
N GLU A 391 -15.24 3.39 -0.87
CA GLU A 391 -14.06 3.21 -0.04
C GLU A 391 -13.41 4.55 0.29
N VAL A 392 -12.91 4.72 1.52
CA VAL A 392 -12.12 5.91 1.88
C VAL A 392 -10.64 5.64 1.64
N ARG A 393 -10.03 6.38 0.71
CA ARG A 393 -8.61 6.24 0.38
C ARG A 393 -7.71 7.04 1.29
N LEU A 394 -6.44 6.65 1.32
CA LEU A 394 -5.43 7.33 2.12
C LEU A 394 -5.17 8.77 1.66
N ASP A 395 -5.16 9.02 0.36
CA ASP A 395 -5.02 10.36 -0.21
C ASP A 395 -6.28 11.22 -0.04
N GLU A 396 -7.47 10.62 -0.08
CA GLU A 396 -8.73 11.31 0.23
C GLU A 396 -8.80 11.69 1.71
N TYR A 397 -8.51 10.73 2.60
CA TYR A 397 -8.48 10.98 4.04
C TYR A 397 -7.39 11.99 4.43
N ALA A 398 -6.24 11.97 3.75
CA ALA A 398 -5.17 12.94 3.98
C ALA A 398 -5.61 14.38 3.67
N LYS A 399 -6.53 14.60 2.72
CA LYS A 399 -7.07 15.94 2.44
C LYS A 399 -7.86 16.51 3.60
N LEU A 400 -8.37 15.67 4.52
CA LEU A 400 -9.11 16.13 5.70
C LEU A 400 -8.20 16.57 6.85
N LEU A 401 -6.89 16.38 6.72
CA LEU A 401 -5.94 16.66 7.80
C LEU A 401 -5.14 17.92 7.48
N ASP A 402 -4.90 18.72 8.51
CA ASP A 402 -4.26 20.03 8.42
C ASP A 402 -2.72 19.94 8.50
N ASP A 403 -2.22 19.08 9.38
CA ASP A 403 -0.80 18.77 9.48
C ASP A 403 -0.45 17.68 8.47
N SER A 404 0.30 18.00 7.40
CA SER A 404 0.84 17.05 6.41
C SER A 404 1.38 15.77 7.07
N PRO A 405 0.53 14.75 7.29
CA PRO A 405 0.82 13.74 8.27
C PRO A 405 1.69 12.70 7.60
N ARG A 406 2.59 12.08 8.37
CA ARG A 406 3.45 11.06 7.78
C ARG A 406 2.55 9.88 7.39
N ARG A 407 2.79 9.25 6.23
CA ARG A 407 1.95 8.14 5.72
C ARG A 407 1.59 7.08 6.77
N HIS A 408 2.50 6.74 7.69
CA HIS A 408 2.21 5.74 8.73
C HIS A 408 1.18 6.19 9.78
N GLU A 409 1.07 7.49 10.05
CA GLU A 409 0.04 8.07 10.93
C GLU A 409 -1.32 8.00 10.23
N LEU A 410 -1.37 8.30 8.93
CA LEU A 410 -2.58 8.14 8.10
C LEU A 410 -3.08 6.69 8.07
N VAL A 411 -2.17 5.74 7.81
CA VAL A 411 -2.52 4.31 7.81
C VAL A 411 -3.03 3.88 9.19
N ALA A 412 -2.41 4.34 10.27
CA ALA A 412 -2.85 4.03 11.63
C ALA A 412 -4.24 4.64 11.93
N ALA A 413 -4.50 5.87 11.51
CA ALA A 413 -5.78 6.54 11.70
C ALA A 413 -6.92 5.85 10.92
N LEU A 414 -6.68 5.46 9.67
CA LEU A 414 -7.65 4.70 8.87
C LEU A 414 -7.96 3.34 9.51
N ARG A 415 -6.95 2.65 10.06
CA ARG A 415 -7.15 1.38 10.78
C ARG A 415 -8.03 1.53 12.04
N ASP A 416 -8.12 2.73 12.62
CA ASP A 416 -8.99 3.02 13.77
C ASP A 416 -10.45 3.32 13.32
N LEU A 417 -10.67 3.52 12.01
CA LEU A 417 -11.99 3.66 11.38
C LEU A 417 -12.57 2.33 10.89
N ASP A 418 -11.71 1.41 10.42
CA ASP A 418 -12.05 0.03 10.04
C ASP A 418 -12.57 -0.76 11.27
N ARG A 419 -13.90 -0.84 11.41
CA ARG A 419 -14.61 -1.43 12.56
C ARG A 419 -14.83 -2.92 12.38
N ASP A 420 -15.08 -3.37 11.16
CA ASP A 420 -15.33 -4.79 10.88
C ASP A 420 -14.03 -5.61 10.73
N GLY A 421 -12.89 -4.93 10.60
CA GLY A 421 -11.57 -5.53 10.53
C GLY A 421 -11.27 -6.18 9.18
N ASP A 422 -11.99 -5.82 8.11
CA ASP A 422 -11.79 -6.36 6.78
C ASP A 422 -10.55 -5.79 6.05
N GLY A 423 -9.92 -4.76 6.62
CA GLY A 423 -8.72 -4.10 6.09
C GLY A 423 -9.01 -3.02 5.04
N THR A 424 -10.27 -2.64 4.89
CA THR A 424 -10.81 -1.53 4.09
C THR A 424 -11.50 -0.57 5.05
N VAL A 425 -11.45 0.74 4.76
CA VAL A 425 -12.35 1.69 5.41
C VAL A 425 -13.46 1.97 4.41
N HIS A 426 -14.66 1.47 4.69
CA HIS A 426 -15.83 1.76 3.86
C HIS A 426 -16.36 3.15 4.17
N VAL A 427 -16.97 3.78 3.17
CA VAL A 427 -17.51 5.13 3.31
C VAL A 427 -18.59 5.20 4.41
N ASP A 428 -19.32 4.11 4.63
CA ASP A 428 -20.32 3.98 5.69
C ASP A 428 -19.67 3.96 7.09
N GLU A 429 -18.52 3.30 7.25
CA GLU A 429 -17.78 3.29 8.52
C GLU A 429 -17.25 4.68 8.86
N PHE A 430 -16.73 5.38 7.85
CA PHE A 430 -16.32 6.76 7.99
C PHE A 430 -17.51 7.66 8.33
N GLU A 431 -18.64 7.52 7.64
CA GLU A 431 -19.85 8.31 7.89
C GLU A 431 -20.34 8.11 9.32
N VAL A 432 -20.42 6.87 9.82
CA VAL A 432 -20.81 6.59 11.21
C VAL A 432 -19.83 7.22 12.19
N ALA A 433 -18.52 7.11 11.96
CA ALA A 433 -17.52 7.73 12.84
C ALA A 433 -17.66 9.26 12.87
N LEU A 434 -17.96 9.88 11.72
CA LEU A 434 -18.19 11.31 11.60
C LEU A 434 -19.51 11.74 12.26
N GLN A 435 -20.57 10.97 12.12
CA GLN A 435 -21.84 11.19 12.81
C GLN A 435 -21.67 11.10 14.33
N ASP A 436 -20.91 10.13 14.83
CA ASP A 436 -20.58 10.03 16.25
C ASP A 436 -19.76 11.23 16.73
N PHE A 437 -18.85 11.76 15.90
CA PHE A 437 -18.12 12.98 16.22
C PHE A 437 -19.03 14.21 16.29
N LEU A 438 -19.84 14.47 15.25
CA LEU A 438 -20.72 15.65 15.20
C LEU A 438 -21.79 15.64 16.31
N ALA A 439 -22.13 14.44 16.79
CA ALA A 439 -23.00 14.22 17.94
C ALA A 439 -22.30 14.37 19.31
N GLY A 440 -20.98 14.59 19.35
CA GLY A 440 -20.19 14.63 20.58
C GLY A 440 -20.03 13.26 21.27
N ARG A 441 -20.32 12.15 20.58
CA ARG A 441 -20.25 10.77 21.12
C ARG A 441 -18.88 10.13 20.98
N ARG A 442 -18.07 10.60 20.02
CA ARG A 442 -16.73 10.07 19.75
C ARG A 442 -15.77 11.20 19.37
N ASP A 443 -14.54 11.10 19.82
CA ASP A 443 -13.45 11.95 19.36
C ASP A 443 -12.86 11.39 18.06
N LEU A 444 -12.59 12.25 17.09
CA LEU A 444 -12.07 11.86 15.77
C LEU A 444 -11.04 12.89 15.32
N ASP A 445 -9.78 12.47 15.16
CA ASP A 445 -8.67 13.38 14.87
C ASP A 445 -8.85 14.17 13.57
N ALA A 446 -9.33 13.52 12.50
CA ALA A 446 -9.60 14.21 11.24
C ALA A 446 -10.68 15.27 11.39
N ALA A 447 -11.76 14.95 12.10
CA ALA A 447 -12.82 15.92 12.34
C ALA A 447 -12.39 17.02 13.31
N ARG A 448 -11.51 16.73 14.28
CA ARG A 448 -10.90 17.77 15.13
C ARG A 448 -9.93 18.65 14.34
N ALA A 449 -9.18 18.11 13.38
CA ALA A 449 -8.33 18.92 12.51
C ALA A 449 -9.17 19.86 11.62
N LEU A 450 -10.33 19.40 11.14
CA LEU A 450 -11.24 20.19 10.31
C LEU A 450 -12.06 21.22 11.11
N PHE A 451 -12.53 20.86 12.30
CA PHE A 451 -13.55 21.61 13.03
C PHE A 451 -13.09 22.11 14.40
N GLY A 452 -11.92 21.69 14.85
CA GLY A 452 -11.37 22.11 16.14
C GLY A 452 -10.91 23.55 16.09
N ARG A 453 -11.26 24.31 17.12
CA ARG A 453 -10.75 25.67 17.33
C ARG A 453 -9.23 25.61 17.55
N ARG A 454 -8.45 26.28 16.69
CA ARG A 454 -6.98 26.33 16.76
C ARG A 454 -6.46 27.29 17.84
#